data_AF-A0A9Q0BTB2-F1
#
_entry.id   AF-A0A9Q0BTB2-F1
#
_cell.length_a   1.000
_cell.length_b   1.000
_cell.length_c   1.000
_cell.angle_alpha   90.00
_cell.angle_beta   90.00
_cell.angle_gamma   90.00
#
_symmetry.space_group_name_H-M   'P 1'
#
loop_
_entity.id
_entity.type
_entity.pdbx_description
1 polymer ?
#
loop_
_entity_poly.entity_id
_entity_poly.type
_entity_poly.pdbx_seq_one_letter_code
_entity_poly.pdbx_strand_id
1 'polypeptide(L)'
;MAGKRVERWSRFLLLWLYRMALGLSLLSSKLDKDKLQLRPPKRGSNNRILSILWRCLVIVIYAGVWPTLTFPLLATRIESYADLVASLQVLSVSILATISFIIQATGENKFQKVMNRYLALYQRICAASRLEQLFPPKFVVYFLLKWFFTLCGYFHEFIPLLKGENFASIFHSVAVVIGVYMWFGTVFVLDACFLGFLVSGIMYEHMAAHILAMLKRMEPIESQEEGQRMSHYRRMRLLCDFADELDECAIIYSELYEVTNAFRKMLQWQILFYIYYNFINICLMLYQYILRYLNDDEVALVSLVMASVKMANLVLLIMCADYTVRESQMPKRLPLDIVCSDMDQRWDKSVSLEGF
;
A
#
# COMPACT_ATOMS: atom_id res chain seq x y z
N MET A 1 10.89 19.27 18.21
CA MET A 1 9.56 19.79 17.78
C MET A 1 9.08 19.23 16.44
N ALA A 2 9.95 18.94 15.47
CA ALA A 2 9.57 18.36 14.17
C ALA A 2 8.93 16.96 14.27
N GLY A 3 9.45 16.05 15.11
CA GLY A 3 8.93 14.69 15.29
C GLY A 3 7.45 14.64 15.72
N LYS A 4 7.09 15.38 16.77
CA LYS A 4 5.68 15.49 17.26
C LYS A 4 4.70 16.02 16.19
N ARG A 5 5.17 16.87 15.27
CA ARG A 5 4.35 17.37 14.16
C ARG A 5 4.11 16.26 13.13
N VAL A 6 5.17 15.54 12.74
CA VAL A 6 5.08 14.42 11.79
C VAL A 6 4.16 13.32 12.32
N GLU A 7 4.25 13.00 13.62
CA GLU A 7 3.38 12.02 14.30
C GLU A 7 1.90 12.41 14.22
N ARG A 8 1.58 13.68 14.50
CA ARG A 8 0.20 14.17 14.42
C ARG A 8 -0.34 14.07 13.00
N TRP A 9 0.48 14.40 12.00
CA TRP A 9 0.11 14.29 10.59
C TRP A 9 -0.06 12.85 10.13
N SER A 10 0.86 11.95 10.45
CA SER A 10 0.75 10.54 10.06
C SER A 10 -0.49 9.88 10.68
N ARG A 11 -0.75 10.12 11.98
CA ARG A 11 -1.98 9.67 12.65
C ARG A 11 -3.24 10.24 12.01
N PHE A 12 -3.24 11.55 11.73
CA PHE A 12 -4.37 12.20 11.08
C PHE A 12 -4.67 11.58 9.71
N LEU A 13 -3.64 11.39 8.88
CA LEU A 13 -3.76 10.80 7.54
C LEU A 13 -4.30 9.37 7.59
N LEU A 14 -3.75 8.52 8.47
CA LEU A 14 -4.21 7.13 8.64
C LEU A 14 -5.66 7.05 9.14
N LEU A 15 -6.05 7.91 10.08
CA LEU A 15 -7.43 7.98 10.57
C LEU A 15 -8.40 8.52 9.51
N TRP A 16 -7.95 9.50 8.72
CA TRP A 16 -8.72 10.04 7.62
C TRP A 16 -8.99 8.98 6.55
N LEU A 17 -7.95 8.23 6.14
CA LEU A 17 -8.09 7.09 5.24
C LEU A 17 -9.01 6.02 5.79
N TYR A 18 -8.89 5.67 7.07
CA TYR A 18 -9.78 4.71 7.70
C TYR A 18 -11.25 5.16 7.64
N ARG A 19 -11.54 6.45 7.89
CA ARG A 19 -12.90 7.01 7.76
C ARG A 19 -13.39 6.98 6.32
N MET A 20 -12.53 7.26 5.35
CA MET A 20 -12.87 7.16 3.93
C MET A 20 -13.17 5.72 3.51
N ALA A 21 -12.39 4.74 4.00
CA ALA A 21 -12.65 3.32 3.76
C ALA A 21 -13.99 2.85 4.34
N LEU A 22 -14.38 3.36 5.51
CA LEU A 22 -15.71 3.11 6.09
C LEU A 22 -16.83 3.74 5.24
N GLY A 23 -16.64 5.00 4.82
CA GLY A 23 -17.62 5.73 4.00
C GLY A 23 -17.87 5.09 2.64
N LEU A 24 -16.81 4.57 2.00
CA LEU A 24 -16.88 3.81 0.74
C LEU A 24 -17.35 2.36 0.93
N SER A 25 -17.78 1.98 2.14
CA SER A 25 -18.21 0.61 2.49
C SER A 25 -17.14 -0.46 2.18
N LEU A 26 -15.87 -0.07 2.09
CA LEU A 26 -14.75 -0.97 1.80
C LEU A 26 -14.34 -1.74 3.06
N LEU A 27 -14.56 -1.15 4.23
CA LEU A 27 -14.42 -1.78 5.54
C LEU A 27 -15.71 -1.63 6.33
N SER A 28 -16.16 -2.72 6.95
CA SER A 28 -17.26 -2.73 7.93
C SER A 28 -16.76 -2.82 9.38
N SER A 29 -15.43 -2.92 9.55
CA SER A 29 -14.79 -3.18 10.84
C SER A 29 -14.57 -1.90 11.66
N LYS A 30 -14.80 -1.97 12.96
CA LYS A 30 -14.54 -0.85 13.89
C LYS A 30 -13.12 -0.92 14.45
N LEU A 31 -12.40 0.20 14.41
CA LEU A 31 -11.09 0.34 15.04
C LEU A 31 -11.27 0.49 16.56
N ASP A 32 -10.72 -0.47 17.30
CA ASP A 32 -10.55 -0.35 18.74
C ASP A 32 -9.28 0.46 19.00
N LYS A 33 -9.46 1.70 19.49
CA LYS A 33 -8.36 2.65 19.72
C LYS A 33 -7.45 2.21 20.87
N ASP A 34 -7.98 1.51 21.86
CA ASP A 34 -7.25 1.14 23.07
C ASP A 34 -6.34 -0.06 22.82
N LYS A 35 -6.82 -1.01 22.01
CA LYS A 35 -6.04 -2.20 21.62
C LYS A 35 -5.31 -2.04 20.29
N LEU A 36 -5.56 -0.94 19.57
CA LEU A 36 -5.07 -0.67 18.22
C LEU A 36 -5.33 -1.85 17.25
N GLN A 37 -6.53 -2.41 17.32
CA GLN A 37 -6.95 -3.58 16.53
C GLN A 37 -8.28 -3.32 15.83
N LEU A 38 -8.43 -3.80 14.60
CA LEU A 38 -9.72 -3.81 13.92
C LEU A 38 -10.56 -4.95 14.48
N ARG A 39 -11.68 -4.63 15.12
CA ARG A 39 -12.65 -5.62 15.60
C ARG A 39 -13.68 -5.92 14.50
N PRO A 40 -13.99 -7.20 14.26
CA PRO A 40 -15.03 -7.55 13.31
C PRO A 40 -16.38 -7.04 13.86
N PRO A 41 -17.34 -6.70 12.98
CA PRO A 41 -18.70 -6.42 13.42
C PRO A 41 -19.24 -7.63 14.19
N LYS A 42 -19.93 -7.39 15.32
CA LYS A 42 -20.53 -8.45 16.16
C LYS A 42 -21.34 -9.41 15.28
N ARG A 43 -21.12 -10.73 15.45
CA ARG A 43 -21.90 -11.79 14.77
C ARG A 43 -23.39 -11.54 15.04
N GLY A 44 -24.19 -11.36 13.98
CA GLY A 44 -25.62 -11.02 14.08
C GLY A 44 -25.98 -9.54 14.08
N SER A 45 -25.02 -8.61 13.93
CA SER A 45 -25.31 -7.19 13.81
C SER A 45 -26.00 -6.86 12.46
N ASN A 46 -27.13 -6.15 12.54
CA ASN A 46 -27.85 -5.61 11.38
C ASN A 46 -26.94 -4.87 10.38
N ASN A 47 -25.86 -4.24 10.85
CA ASN A 47 -24.92 -3.49 10.01
C ASN A 47 -24.14 -4.37 9.03
N ARG A 48 -23.88 -5.65 9.35
CA ARG A 48 -23.17 -6.55 8.44
C ARG A 48 -24.08 -6.98 7.29
N ILE A 49 -25.33 -7.32 7.60
CA ILE A 49 -26.34 -7.67 6.61
C ILE A 49 -26.64 -6.46 5.72
N LEU A 50 -26.79 -5.27 6.32
CA LEU A 50 -26.98 -4.02 5.59
C LEU A 50 -25.81 -3.71 4.64
N SER A 51 -24.56 -3.90 5.09
CA SER A 51 -23.38 -3.69 4.24
C SER A 51 -23.30 -4.68 3.08
N ILE A 52 -23.63 -5.96 3.31
CA ILE A 52 -23.69 -6.97 2.24
C ILE A 52 -24.83 -6.65 1.26
N LEU A 53 -26.01 -6.31 1.75
CA LEU A 53 -27.16 -5.90 0.92
C LEU A 53 -26.83 -4.66 0.09
N TRP A 54 -26.17 -3.66 0.69
CA TRP A 54 -25.70 -2.48 -0.02
C TRP A 54 -24.71 -2.84 -1.13
N ARG A 55 -23.72 -3.69 -0.83
CA ARG A 55 -22.75 -4.16 -1.84
C ARG A 55 -23.42 -4.92 -2.98
N CYS A 56 -24.37 -5.80 -2.69
CA CYS A 56 -25.15 -6.50 -3.71
C CYS A 56 -25.99 -5.52 -4.54
N LEU A 57 -26.63 -4.54 -3.89
CA LEU A 57 -27.43 -3.51 -4.56
C LEU A 57 -26.57 -2.65 -5.49
N VAL A 58 -25.38 -2.25 -5.06
CA VAL A 58 -24.41 -1.51 -5.90
C VAL A 58 -24.01 -2.32 -7.12
N ILE A 59 -23.70 -3.61 -6.97
CA ILE A 59 -23.35 -4.49 -8.11
C ILE A 59 -24.54 -4.65 -9.06
N VAL A 60 -25.74 -4.92 -8.55
CA VAL A 60 -26.95 -5.15 -9.36
C VAL A 60 -27.33 -3.88 -10.13
N ILE A 61 -27.28 -2.71 -9.49
CA ILE A 61 -27.56 -1.46 -10.20
C ILE A 61 -26.45 -1.17 -11.21
N TYR A 62 -25.17 -1.35 -10.85
CA TYR A 62 -24.08 -1.17 -11.81
C TYR A 62 -24.23 -2.09 -13.04
N ALA A 63 -24.56 -3.37 -12.83
CA ALA A 63 -24.79 -4.33 -13.91
C ALA A 63 -26.04 -4.02 -14.74
N GLY A 64 -27.12 -3.53 -14.11
CA GLY A 64 -28.34 -3.14 -14.83
C GLY A 64 -28.17 -1.86 -15.65
N VAL A 65 -27.25 -0.99 -15.23
CA VAL A 65 -27.02 0.31 -15.86
C VAL A 65 -25.78 0.30 -16.79
N TRP A 66 -24.97 -0.75 -16.67
CA TRP A 66 -23.83 -1.05 -17.54
C TRP A 66 -24.11 -0.90 -19.04
N PRO A 67 -25.21 -1.44 -19.59
CA PRO A 67 -25.52 -1.28 -21.01
C PRO A 67 -25.72 0.18 -21.39
N THR A 68 -26.34 1.00 -20.53
CA THR A 68 -26.58 2.42 -20.86
C THR A 68 -25.34 3.30 -20.79
N LEU A 69 -24.37 2.95 -19.95
CA LEU A 69 -23.07 3.65 -19.92
C LEU A 69 -22.19 3.30 -21.13
N THR A 70 -22.37 2.11 -21.70
CA THR A 70 -21.56 1.60 -22.80
C THR A 70 -22.22 1.78 -24.17
N PHE A 71 -23.55 1.84 -24.23
CA PHE A 71 -24.32 2.02 -25.47
C PHE A 71 -23.95 3.28 -26.26
N PRO A 72 -23.77 4.48 -25.67
CA PRO A 72 -23.34 5.64 -26.44
C PRO A 72 -21.93 5.49 -27.04
N LEU A 73 -21.04 4.76 -26.36
CA LEU A 73 -19.67 4.48 -26.83
C LEU A 73 -19.60 3.32 -27.85
N LEU A 74 -20.52 2.37 -27.79
CA LEU A 74 -20.64 1.25 -28.74
C LEU A 74 -21.50 1.61 -29.97
N ALA A 75 -22.41 2.57 -29.84
CA ALA A 75 -23.30 3.02 -30.91
C ALA A 75 -22.66 4.12 -31.79
N THR A 76 -21.60 4.79 -31.32
CA THR A 76 -20.75 5.60 -32.19
C THR A 76 -20.08 4.71 -33.22
N ARG A 77 -20.18 5.10 -34.50
CA ARG A 77 -19.55 4.40 -35.60
C ARG A 77 -18.04 4.32 -35.31
N ILE A 78 -17.48 3.11 -35.30
CA ILE A 78 -16.03 2.93 -35.11
C ILE A 78 -15.35 3.43 -36.37
N GLU A 79 -14.82 4.65 -36.32
CA GLU A 79 -14.15 5.28 -37.45
C GLU A 79 -12.62 5.14 -37.35
N SER A 80 -12.09 4.94 -36.14
CA SER A 80 -10.66 4.77 -35.86
C SER A 80 -10.34 3.52 -35.02
N TYR A 81 -9.13 2.98 -35.18
CA TYR A 81 -8.57 1.98 -34.26
C TYR A 81 -8.53 2.47 -32.80
N ALA A 82 -8.40 3.78 -32.59
CA ALA A 82 -8.43 4.37 -31.26
C ALA A 82 -9.81 4.23 -30.59
N ASP A 83 -10.90 4.34 -31.35
CA ASP A 83 -12.26 4.17 -30.84
C ASP A 83 -12.55 2.71 -30.47
N LEU A 84 -12.00 1.77 -31.26
CA LEU A 84 -12.04 0.35 -30.94
C LEU A 84 -11.28 0.04 -29.64
N VAL A 85 -10.06 0.59 -29.48
CA VAL A 85 -9.26 0.42 -28.26
C VAL A 85 -9.95 1.05 -27.05
N ALA A 86 -10.54 2.25 -27.20
CA ALA A 86 -11.30 2.90 -26.13
C ALA A 86 -12.53 2.06 -25.73
N SER A 87 -13.25 1.50 -26.70
CA SER A 87 -14.41 0.63 -26.45
C SER A 87 -14.01 -0.66 -25.72
N LEU A 88 -12.94 -1.32 -26.15
CA LEU A 88 -12.39 -2.50 -25.46
C LEU A 88 -11.90 -2.16 -24.05
N GLN A 89 -11.28 -0.97 -23.88
CA GLN A 89 -10.85 -0.51 -22.57
C GLN A 89 -12.06 -0.31 -21.65
N VAL A 90 -13.10 0.39 -22.07
CA VAL A 90 -14.32 0.59 -21.26
C VAL A 90 -14.92 -0.74 -20.86
N LEU A 91 -15.08 -1.69 -21.80
CA LEU A 91 -15.57 -3.04 -21.52
C LEU A 91 -14.71 -3.76 -20.47
N SER A 92 -13.39 -3.77 -20.66
CA SER A 92 -12.46 -4.44 -19.74
C SER A 92 -12.48 -3.81 -18.34
N VAL A 93 -12.54 -2.48 -18.24
CA VAL A 93 -12.50 -1.73 -16.99
C VAL A 93 -13.65 -2.10 -16.08
N SER A 94 -14.82 -2.33 -16.64
CA SER A 94 -16.01 -2.53 -15.84
C SER A 94 -16.28 -3.97 -15.48
N ILE A 95 -15.87 -4.91 -16.34
CA ILE A 95 -15.75 -6.31 -15.95
C ILE A 95 -14.78 -6.40 -14.76
N LEU A 96 -13.62 -5.74 -14.87
CA LEU A 96 -12.58 -5.76 -13.84
C LEU A 96 -12.98 -4.98 -12.58
N ALA A 97 -13.74 -3.89 -12.68
CA ALA A 97 -14.30 -3.18 -11.54
C ALA A 97 -15.28 -4.07 -10.75
N THR A 98 -16.15 -4.78 -11.47
CA THR A 98 -17.11 -5.73 -10.88
C THR A 98 -16.38 -6.87 -10.17
N ILE A 99 -15.41 -7.50 -10.84
CA ILE A 99 -14.58 -8.57 -10.27
C ILE A 99 -13.81 -8.06 -9.04
N SER A 100 -13.20 -6.88 -9.13
CA SER A 100 -12.43 -6.27 -8.03
C SER A 100 -13.31 -6.02 -6.82
N PHE A 101 -14.53 -5.53 -7.02
CA PHE A 101 -15.48 -5.29 -5.95
C PHE A 101 -15.95 -6.60 -5.29
N ILE A 102 -16.17 -7.67 -6.07
CA ILE A 102 -16.50 -9.00 -5.54
C ILE A 102 -15.33 -9.58 -4.73
N ILE A 103 -14.10 -9.51 -5.26
CA ILE A 103 -12.89 -9.97 -4.55
C ILE A 103 -12.73 -9.20 -3.24
N GLN A 104 -12.94 -7.89 -3.26
CA GLN A 104 -12.85 -7.06 -2.07
C GLN A 104 -13.93 -7.41 -1.04
N ALA A 105 -15.18 -7.59 -1.48
CA ALA A 105 -16.29 -7.92 -0.61
C ALA A 105 -16.12 -9.30 0.06
N THR A 106 -15.62 -10.29 -0.69
CA THR A 106 -15.36 -11.64 -0.18
C THR A 106 -14.07 -11.73 0.65
N GLY A 107 -13.09 -10.89 0.34
CA GLY A 107 -11.77 -10.84 0.96
C GLY A 107 -11.69 -10.06 2.28
N GLU A 108 -12.73 -9.34 2.68
CA GLU A 108 -12.69 -8.41 3.83
C GLU A 108 -12.16 -9.04 5.13
N ASN A 109 -12.59 -10.26 5.47
CA ASN A 109 -12.11 -10.94 6.67
C ASN A 109 -10.60 -11.25 6.60
N LYS A 110 -10.10 -11.58 5.41
CA LYS A 110 -8.67 -11.84 5.19
C LYS A 110 -7.90 -10.52 5.27
N PHE A 111 -8.41 -9.46 4.64
CA PHE A 111 -7.84 -8.11 4.70
C PHE A 111 -7.72 -7.62 6.14
N GLN A 112 -8.77 -7.79 6.95
CA GLN A 112 -8.78 -7.40 8.36
C GLN A 112 -7.72 -8.16 9.16
N LYS A 113 -7.57 -9.47 8.95
CA LYS A 113 -6.54 -10.27 9.62
C LYS A 113 -5.13 -9.79 9.27
N VAL A 114 -4.88 -9.52 7.99
CA VAL A 114 -3.58 -9.00 7.52
C VAL A 114 -3.30 -7.63 8.15
N MET A 115 -4.28 -6.73 8.17
CA MET A 115 -4.14 -5.41 8.79
C MET A 115 -3.87 -5.49 10.29
N ASN A 116 -4.55 -6.39 11.01
CA ASN A 116 -4.28 -6.60 12.44
C ASN A 116 -2.86 -7.14 12.69
N ARG A 117 -2.35 -8.03 11.82
CA ARG A 117 -0.95 -8.47 11.89
C ARG A 117 0.03 -7.31 11.64
N TYR A 118 -0.25 -6.43 10.69
CA TYR A 118 0.56 -5.21 10.49
C TYR A 118 0.57 -4.31 11.72
N LEU A 119 -0.58 -4.08 12.36
CA LEU A 119 -0.68 -3.25 13.57
C LEU A 119 0.05 -3.89 14.76
N ALA A 120 -0.04 -5.21 14.92
CA ALA A 120 0.70 -5.95 15.94
C ALA A 120 2.22 -5.89 15.69
N LEU A 121 2.64 -6.08 14.44
CA LEU A 121 4.05 -5.94 14.03
C LEU A 121 4.57 -4.52 14.28
N TYR A 122 3.77 -3.48 13.98
CA TYR A 122 4.14 -2.11 14.29
C TYR A 122 4.42 -1.92 15.78
N GLN A 123 3.55 -2.43 16.65
CA GLN A 123 3.77 -2.36 18.10
C GLN A 123 5.02 -3.13 18.54
N ARG A 124 5.23 -4.34 18.00
CA ARG A 124 6.41 -5.16 18.27
C ARG A 124 7.71 -4.48 17.85
N ILE A 125 7.77 -3.90 16.65
CA ILE A 125 8.95 -3.20 16.16
C ILE A 125 9.25 -1.98 17.02
N CYS A 126 8.24 -1.19 17.40
CA CYS A 126 8.43 -0.06 18.31
C CYS A 126 8.95 -0.50 19.68
N ALA A 127 8.44 -1.62 20.23
CA ALA A 127 8.92 -2.16 21.49
C ALA A 127 10.37 -2.65 21.41
N ALA A 128 10.72 -3.44 20.38
CA ALA A 128 12.05 -3.98 20.17
C ALA A 128 13.09 -2.88 19.92
N SER A 129 12.79 -1.92 19.04
CA SER A 129 13.70 -0.81 18.72
C SER A 129 13.75 0.32 19.75
N ARG A 130 12.89 0.25 20.79
CA ARG A 130 12.66 1.32 21.79
C ARG A 130 12.34 2.68 21.17
N LEU A 131 11.80 2.68 19.96
CA LEU A 131 11.39 3.90 19.26
C LEU A 131 9.95 4.25 19.62
N GLU A 132 9.72 5.51 20.00
CA GLU A 132 8.36 6.03 20.18
C GLU A 132 7.60 6.13 18.85
N GLN A 133 8.31 6.18 17.72
CA GLN A 133 7.73 6.41 16.40
C GLN A 133 8.50 5.71 15.26
N LEU A 134 7.73 5.03 14.40
CA LEU A 134 8.24 4.36 13.20
C LEU A 134 8.05 5.15 11.90
N PHE A 135 7.25 6.22 11.89
CA PHE A 135 6.95 6.94 10.63
C PHE A 135 7.85 8.15 10.44
N PRO A 136 8.81 8.10 9.48
CA PRO A 136 9.70 9.21 9.16
C PRO A 136 8.95 10.31 8.35
N PRO A 137 9.51 11.54 8.25
CA PRO A 137 8.90 12.62 7.48
C PRO A 137 8.66 12.27 6.00
N LYS A 138 9.50 11.41 5.41
CA LYS A 138 9.32 10.91 4.04
C LYS A 138 7.98 10.20 3.83
N PHE A 139 7.41 9.58 4.87
CA PHE A 139 6.07 8.98 4.80
C PHE A 139 5.02 10.03 4.41
N VAL A 140 5.02 11.16 5.11
CA VAL A 140 4.06 12.24 4.89
C VAL A 140 4.26 12.86 3.51
N VAL A 141 5.52 13.08 3.11
CA VAL A 141 5.84 13.66 1.79
C VAL A 141 5.37 12.75 0.66
N TYR A 142 5.75 11.46 0.66
CA TYR A 142 5.35 10.53 -0.39
C TYR A 142 3.84 10.30 -0.42
N PHE A 143 3.19 10.26 0.74
CA PHE A 143 1.74 10.13 0.80
C PHE A 143 1.03 11.36 0.22
N LEU A 144 1.44 12.58 0.60
CA LEU A 144 0.85 13.81 0.07
C LEU A 144 1.10 13.97 -1.43
N LEU A 145 2.31 13.60 -1.90
CA LEU A 145 2.64 13.64 -3.32
C LEU A 145 1.79 12.66 -4.13
N LYS A 146 1.63 11.42 -3.64
CA LYS A 146 0.74 10.44 -4.24
C LYS A 146 -0.70 10.95 -4.28
N TRP A 147 -1.19 11.46 -3.16
CA TRP A 147 -2.54 12.00 -3.05
C TRP A 147 -2.78 13.18 -3.99
N PHE A 148 -1.81 14.07 -4.15
CA PHE A 148 -1.86 15.18 -5.10
C PHE A 148 -2.02 14.67 -6.54
N PHE A 149 -1.19 13.72 -6.99
CA PHE A 149 -1.32 13.17 -8.34
C PHE A 149 -2.63 12.41 -8.54
N THR A 150 -3.08 11.66 -7.54
CA THR A 150 -4.39 11.00 -7.60
C THR A 150 -5.51 12.03 -7.71
N LEU A 151 -5.49 13.12 -6.94
CA LEU A 151 -6.46 14.23 -7.04
C LEU A 151 -6.44 14.93 -8.40
N CYS A 152 -5.28 15.23 -8.95
CA CYS A 152 -5.18 15.82 -10.29
C CYS A 152 -5.83 14.90 -11.34
N GLY A 153 -5.51 13.59 -11.28
CA GLY A 153 -6.16 12.58 -12.11
C GLY A 153 -7.69 12.54 -11.92
N TYR A 154 -8.14 12.61 -10.66
CA TYR A 154 -9.56 12.65 -10.31
C TYR A 154 -10.27 13.83 -10.95
N PHE A 155 -9.77 15.06 -10.78
CA PHE A 155 -10.44 16.25 -11.30
C PHE A 155 -10.60 16.18 -12.82
N HIS A 156 -9.58 15.71 -13.54
CA HIS A 156 -9.65 15.58 -14.99
C HIS A 156 -10.70 14.56 -15.46
N GLU A 157 -10.79 13.40 -14.81
CA GLU A 157 -11.78 12.36 -15.16
C GLU A 157 -13.20 12.69 -14.66
N PHE A 158 -13.31 13.47 -13.59
CA PHE A 158 -14.58 13.81 -12.96
C PHE A 158 -15.33 14.94 -13.66
N ILE A 159 -14.63 15.94 -14.20
CA ILE A 159 -15.23 17.06 -14.95
C ILE A 159 -16.11 16.59 -16.13
N PRO A 160 -15.67 15.69 -17.03
CA PRO A 160 -16.50 15.22 -18.13
C PRO A 160 -17.70 14.38 -17.67
N LEU A 161 -17.60 13.70 -16.52
CA LEU A 161 -18.72 12.96 -15.93
C LEU A 161 -19.81 13.88 -15.37
N LEU A 162 -19.47 15.12 -15.00
CA LEU A 162 -20.40 16.11 -14.47
C LEU A 162 -21.16 16.93 -15.52
N LYS A 163 -20.98 16.66 -16.83
CA LYS A 163 -21.71 17.37 -17.88
C LYS A 163 -23.22 17.18 -17.73
N GLY A 164 -23.98 18.27 -17.88
CA GLY A 164 -25.45 18.29 -17.65
C GLY A 164 -26.24 17.26 -18.48
N GLU A 165 -25.72 16.87 -19.64
CA GLU A 165 -26.26 15.81 -20.50
C GLU A 165 -26.39 14.46 -19.76
N ASN A 166 -25.45 14.15 -18.87
CA ASN A 166 -25.44 12.93 -18.08
C ASN A 166 -26.53 12.91 -16.98
N PHE A 167 -27.13 14.06 -16.67
CA PHE A 167 -28.19 14.21 -15.66
C PHE A 167 -29.58 14.44 -16.27
N ALA A 168 -29.72 14.33 -17.59
CA ALA A 168 -31.00 14.56 -18.28
C ALA A 168 -32.08 13.51 -17.95
N SER A 169 -31.68 12.30 -17.54
CA SER A 169 -32.59 11.22 -17.14
C SER A 169 -32.23 10.71 -15.75
N ILE A 170 -33.24 10.37 -14.94
CA ILE A 170 -33.07 9.78 -13.60
C ILE A 170 -32.22 8.51 -13.70
N PHE A 171 -32.46 7.67 -14.73
CA PHE A 171 -31.72 6.43 -14.91
C PHE A 171 -30.23 6.67 -15.23
N HIS A 172 -29.93 7.66 -16.09
CA HIS A 172 -28.55 8.05 -16.39
C HIS A 172 -27.86 8.74 -15.21
N SER A 173 -28.60 9.51 -14.41
CA SER A 173 -28.06 10.14 -13.20
C SER A 173 -27.64 9.06 -12.18
N VAL A 174 -28.48 8.05 -11.96
CA VAL A 174 -28.17 6.92 -11.09
C VAL A 174 -26.97 6.12 -11.63
N ALA A 175 -26.87 5.94 -12.95
CA ALA A 175 -25.72 5.34 -13.63
C ALA A 175 -24.40 5.99 -13.25
N VAL A 176 -24.35 7.31 -13.42
CA VAL A 176 -23.16 8.12 -13.27
C VAL A 176 -22.74 8.13 -11.81
N VAL A 177 -23.68 8.31 -10.88
CA VAL A 177 -23.40 8.30 -9.44
C VAL A 177 -22.81 6.96 -8.98
N ILE A 178 -23.37 5.84 -9.43
CA ILE A 178 -22.90 4.50 -9.02
C ILE A 178 -21.58 4.14 -9.71
N GLY A 179 -21.42 4.52 -10.98
CA GLY A 179 -20.15 4.36 -11.70
C GLY A 179 -19.02 5.16 -11.03
N VAL A 180 -19.29 6.41 -10.66
CA VAL A 180 -18.38 7.27 -9.89
C VAL A 180 -18.05 6.63 -8.54
N TYR A 181 -19.03 6.10 -7.81
CA TYR A 181 -18.81 5.41 -6.54
C TYR A 181 -17.87 4.19 -6.69
N MET A 182 -18.13 3.34 -7.69
CA MET A 182 -17.28 2.19 -7.99
C MET A 182 -15.85 2.61 -8.35
N TRP A 183 -15.71 3.65 -9.17
CA TRP A 183 -14.41 4.20 -9.58
C TRP A 183 -13.63 4.81 -8.40
N PHE A 184 -14.29 5.58 -7.52
CA PHE A 184 -13.67 6.03 -6.27
C PHE A 184 -13.21 4.85 -5.40
N GLY A 185 -14.00 3.78 -5.34
CA GLY A 185 -13.64 2.55 -4.64
C GLY A 185 -12.36 1.91 -5.18
N THR A 186 -12.25 1.75 -6.50
CA THR A 186 -11.06 1.12 -7.13
C THR A 186 -9.80 1.96 -6.95
N VAL A 187 -9.90 3.29 -7.09
CA VAL A 187 -8.76 4.18 -6.88
C VAL A 187 -8.36 4.25 -5.41
N PHE A 188 -9.31 4.28 -4.47
CA PHE A 188 -9.00 4.23 -3.04
C PHE A 188 -8.24 2.96 -2.65
N VAL A 189 -8.66 1.81 -3.19
CA VAL A 189 -7.99 0.52 -2.95
C VAL A 189 -6.54 0.55 -3.43
N LEU A 190 -6.25 1.26 -4.51
CA LEU A 190 -4.88 1.45 -4.96
C LEU A 190 -4.08 2.36 -4.03
N ASP A 191 -4.64 3.48 -3.58
CA ASP A 191 -3.96 4.34 -2.61
C ASP A 191 -3.67 3.57 -1.31
N ALA A 192 -4.56 2.65 -0.91
CA ALA A 192 -4.32 1.71 0.17
C ALA A 192 -3.21 0.70 -0.15
N CYS A 193 -3.07 0.27 -1.42
CA CYS A 193 -1.97 -0.57 -1.87
C CYS A 193 -0.62 0.14 -1.80
N PHE A 194 -0.54 1.37 -2.34
CA PHE A 194 0.63 2.25 -2.22
C PHE A 194 1.02 2.43 -0.75
N LEU A 195 0.04 2.76 0.10
CA LEU A 195 0.25 2.91 1.53
C LEU A 195 0.80 1.61 2.16
N GLY A 196 0.23 0.45 1.84
CA GLY A 196 0.67 -0.82 2.38
C GLY A 196 2.13 -1.14 2.03
N PHE A 197 2.56 -0.87 0.79
CA PHE A 197 3.97 -0.99 0.41
C PHE A 197 4.84 0.04 1.11
N LEU A 198 4.44 1.32 1.14
CA LEU A 198 5.20 2.36 1.82
C LEU A 198 5.41 2.05 3.31
N VAL A 199 4.35 1.62 4.01
CA VAL A 199 4.41 1.21 5.42
C VAL A 199 5.31 -0.01 5.59
N SER A 200 5.17 -1.04 4.74
CA SER A 200 6.00 -2.24 4.80
C SER A 200 7.48 -1.90 4.60
N GLY A 201 7.82 -1.08 3.59
CA GLY A 201 9.19 -0.65 3.33
C GLY A 201 9.78 0.16 4.49
N ILE A 202 8.99 1.03 5.13
CA ILE A 202 9.43 1.76 6.33
C ILE A 202 9.69 0.80 7.50
N MET A 203 8.84 -0.21 7.70
CA MET A 203 9.04 -1.23 8.74
C MET A 203 10.32 -2.02 8.50
N TYR A 204 10.61 -2.42 7.26
CA TYR A 204 11.86 -3.11 6.90
C TYR A 204 13.09 -2.23 7.13
N GLU A 205 13.07 -0.99 6.67
CA GLU A 205 14.18 -0.05 6.84
C GLU A 205 14.49 0.15 8.33
N HIS A 206 13.46 0.34 9.17
CA HIS A 206 13.66 0.52 10.60
C HIS A 206 14.26 -0.72 11.27
N MET A 207 13.80 -1.92 10.90
CA MET A 207 14.39 -3.16 11.39
C MET A 207 15.83 -3.32 10.92
N ALA A 208 16.13 -3.04 9.66
CA ALA A 208 17.49 -3.10 9.11
C ALA A 208 18.42 -2.10 9.81
N ALA A 209 17.97 -0.87 10.04
CA ALA A 209 18.71 0.15 10.78
C ALA A 209 18.96 -0.25 12.23
N HIS A 210 17.99 -0.90 12.88
CA HIS A 210 18.15 -1.43 14.24
C HIS A 210 19.22 -2.52 14.29
N ILE A 211 19.15 -3.52 13.39
CA ILE A 211 20.16 -4.59 13.29
C ILE A 211 21.54 -3.99 13.02
N LEU A 212 21.66 -3.02 12.13
CA LEU A 212 22.94 -2.35 11.83
C LEU A 212 23.47 -1.58 13.05
N ALA A 213 22.60 -0.93 13.82
CA ALA A 213 22.98 -0.28 15.07
C ALA A 213 23.42 -1.29 16.14
N MET A 214 22.79 -2.47 16.22
CA MET A 214 23.24 -3.56 17.09
C MET A 214 24.61 -4.07 16.67
N LEU A 215 24.83 -4.35 15.39
CA LEU A 215 26.13 -4.79 14.86
C LEU A 215 27.26 -3.80 15.18
N LYS A 216 27.01 -2.49 15.03
CA LYS A 216 27.96 -1.44 15.44
C LYS A 216 28.24 -1.39 16.95
N ARG A 217 27.29 -1.82 17.78
CA ARG A 217 27.51 -1.95 19.24
C ARG A 217 28.26 -3.22 19.61
N MET A 218 28.16 -4.27 18.79
CA MET A 218 28.95 -5.48 18.93
C MET A 218 30.41 -5.28 18.50
N GLU A 219 30.67 -4.47 17.47
CA GLU A 219 32.01 -4.18 16.94
C GLU A 219 33.06 -3.83 18.02
N PRO A 220 32.84 -2.88 18.96
CA PRO A 220 33.82 -2.58 20.03
C PRO A 220 33.94 -3.68 21.10
N ILE A 221 32.95 -4.57 21.22
CA ILE A 221 33.02 -5.75 22.11
C ILE A 221 33.91 -6.84 21.46
N GLU A 222 34.04 -6.79 20.13
CA GLU A 222 34.92 -7.66 19.35
C GLU A 222 36.32 -7.09 19.13
N SER A 223 36.41 -5.81 18.78
CA SER A 223 37.66 -5.07 18.56
C SER A 223 38.22 -4.60 19.90
N GLN A 224 39.13 -5.39 20.45
CA GLN A 224 39.76 -5.14 21.73
C GLN A 224 40.65 -3.88 21.66
N GLU A 225 40.10 -2.68 21.90
CA GLU A 225 40.93 -1.50 22.19
C GLU A 225 41.41 -1.55 23.65
N GLU A 226 42.71 -1.40 23.83
CA GLU A 226 43.51 -1.71 25.03
C GLU A 226 43.10 -0.98 26.33
N GLY A 227 42.13 -0.06 26.28
CA GLY A 227 41.73 0.80 27.41
C GLY A 227 40.69 0.22 28.39
N GLN A 228 39.88 -0.76 27.99
CA GLN A 228 38.82 -1.35 28.84
C GLN A 228 38.76 -2.87 28.69
N ARG A 229 39.66 -3.60 29.36
CA ARG A 229 39.60 -5.06 29.45
C ARG A 229 38.34 -5.50 30.22
N MET A 230 37.28 -5.85 29.49
CA MET A 230 36.15 -6.58 30.05
C MET A 230 36.56 -8.03 30.38
N SER A 231 35.97 -8.63 31.42
CA SER A 231 36.19 -10.05 31.72
C SER A 231 35.61 -10.93 30.61
N HIS A 232 36.24 -12.10 30.37
CA HIS A 232 35.82 -13.05 29.35
C HIS A 232 34.33 -13.43 29.49
N TYR A 233 33.91 -13.74 30.72
CA TYR A 233 32.51 -14.05 31.04
C TYR A 233 31.54 -12.90 30.71
N ARG A 234 31.89 -11.65 31.03
CA ARG A 234 31.04 -10.49 30.77
C ARG A 234 30.92 -10.21 29.27
N ARG A 235 32.00 -10.36 28.51
CA ARG A 235 32.01 -10.24 27.06
C ARG A 235 31.09 -11.29 26.44
N MET A 236 31.23 -12.53 26.86
CA MET A 236 30.44 -13.63 26.34
C MET A 236 28.95 -13.43 26.63
N ARG A 237 28.60 -13.05 27.86
CA ARG A 237 27.22 -12.75 28.22
C ARG A 237 26.60 -11.67 27.32
N LEU A 238 27.32 -10.57 27.07
CA LEU A 238 26.84 -9.50 26.19
C LEU A 238 26.63 -9.99 24.76
N LEU A 239 27.52 -10.84 24.24
CA LEU A 239 27.37 -11.42 22.91
C LEU A 239 26.13 -12.34 22.86
N CYS A 240 25.92 -13.20 23.85
CA CYS A 240 24.70 -14.02 23.94
C CYS A 240 23.43 -13.17 24.01
N ASP A 241 23.39 -12.12 24.84
CA ASP A 241 22.26 -11.19 24.92
C ASP A 241 21.96 -10.56 23.54
N PHE A 242 23.02 -10.23 22.78
CA PHE A 242 22.91 -9.68 21.44
C PHE A 242 22.45 -10.70 20.38
N ALA A 243 22.82 -11.97 20.51
CA ALA A 243 22.30 -13.04 19.65
C ALA A 243 20.81 -13.29 19.91
N ASP A 244 20.39 -13.33 21.17
CA ASP A 244 18.97 -13.47 21.52
C ASP A 244 18.12 -12.33 20.94
N GLU A 245 18.61 -11.08 21.03
CA GLU A 245 17.96 -9.91 20.41
C GLU A 245 17.93 -10.01 18.86
N LEU A 246 18.95 -10.61 18.25
CA LEU A 246 19.05 -10.81 16.81
C LEU A 246 18.03 -11.85 16.31
N ASP A 247 17.85 -12.94 17.06
CA ASP A 247 16.85 -13.97 16.80
C ASP A 247 15.43 -13.40 16.89
N GLU A 248 15.16 -12.56 17.89
CA GLU A 248 13.88 -11.84 17.97
C GLU A 248 13.68 -10.93 16.74
N CYS A 249 14.72 -10.22 16.31
CA CYS A 249 14.69 -9.42 15.08
C CYS A 249 14.41 -10.28 13.84
N ALA A 250 14.99 -11.48 13.73
CA ALA A 250 14.75 -12.40 12.62
C ALA A 250 13.30 -12.91 12.59
N ILE A 251 12.72 -13.22 13.76
CA ILE A 251 11.31 -13.60 13.91
C ILE A 251 10.40 -12.46 13.43
N ILE A 252 10.65 -11.22 13.89
CA ILE A 252 9.87 -10.05 13.45
C ILE A 252 9.99 -9.84 11.93
N TYR A 253 11.19 -10.02 11.38
CA TYR A 253 11.45 -9.83 9.96
C TYR A 253 10.75 -10.88 9.08
N SER A 254 10.81 -12.14 9.48
CA SER A 254 10.10 -13.24 8.81
C SER A 254 8.59 -13.05 8.84
N GLU A 255 8.03 -12.64 9.98
CA GLU A 255 6.60 -12.34 10.11
C GLU A 255 6.21 -11.15 9.22
N LEU A 256 7.03 -10.10 9.16
CA LEU A 256 6.82 -8.96 8.26
C LEU A 256 6.82 -9.39 6.78
N TYR A 257 7.71 -10.32 6.39
CA TYR A 257 7.73 -10.90 5.05
C TYR A 257 6.47 -11.69 4.71
N GLU A 258 6.00 -12.54 5.62
CA GLU A 258 4.76 -13.27 5.43
C GLU A 258 3.56 -12.34 5.26
N VAL A 259 3.44 -11.32 6.12
CA VAL A 259 2.34 -10.36 6.10
C VAL A 259 2.37 -9.53 4.82
N THR A 260 3.55 -9.08 4.39
CA THR A 260 3.74 -8.34 3.13
C THR A 260 3.38 -9.20 1.92
N ASN A 261 3.76 -10.48 1.91
CA ASN A 261 3.43 -11.40 0.84
C ASN A 261 1.91 -11.71 0.81
N ALA A 262 1.28 -11.86 1.98
CA ALA A 262 -0.17 -12.06 2.09
C ALA A 262 -0.94 -10.83 1.58
N PHE A 263 -0.48 -9.62 1.94
CA PHE A 263 -1.02 -8.36 1.43
C PHE A 263 -0.90 -8.26 -0.09
N ARG A 264 0.29 -8.53 -0.63
CA ARG A 264 0.54 -8.53 -2.08
C ARG A 264 -0.37 -9.51 -2.81
N LYS A 265 -0.45 -10.77 -2.36
CA LYS A 265 -1.27 -11.80 -3.00
C LYS A 265 -2.76 -11.44 -3.01
N MET A 266 -3.23 -10.72 -1.99
CA MET A 266 -4.62 -10.27 -1.91
C MET A 266 -4.91 -9.14 -2.90
N LEU A 267 -3.99 -8.19 -3.09
CA LEU A 267 -4.19 -7.01 -3.93
C LEU A 267 -3.59 -7.15 -5.34
N GLN A 268 -2.89 -8.24 -5.67
CA GLN A 268 -2.16 -8.42 -6.94
C GLN A 268 -3.02 -8.16 -8.18
N TRP A 269 -4.28 -8.60 -8.15
CA TRP A 269 -5.21 -8.43 -9.27
C TRP A 269 -5.62 -6.97 -9.44
N GLN A 270 -5.81 -6.25 -8.33
CA GLN A 270 -6.15 -4.83 -8.34
C GLN A 270 -4.95 -3.98 -8.79
N ILE A 271 -3.72 -4.36 -8.39
CA ILE A 271 -2.48 -3.73 -8.88
C ILE A 271 -2.33 -3.93 -10.39
N LEU A 272 -2.47 -5.17 -10.86
CA LEU A 272 -2.36 -5.50 -12.29
C LEU A 272 -3.38 -4.72 -13.11
N PHE A 273 -4.63 -4.71 -12.65
CA PHE A 273 -5.70 -3.97 -13.31
C PHE A 273 -5.41 -2.47 -13.39
N TYR A 274 -4.92 -1.87 -12.31
CA TYR A 274 -4.60 -0.45 -12.29
C TYR A 274 -3.45 -0.09 -13.25
N ILE A 275 -2.40 -0.91 -13.30
CA ILE A 275 -1.29 -0.72 -14.23
C ILE A 275 -1.81 -0.78 -15.67
N TYR A 276 -2.58 -1.82 -15.99
CA TYR A 276 -3.22 -1.96 -17.30
C TYR A 276 -4.09 -0.74 -17.64
N TYR A 277 -4.99 -0.34 -16.75
CA TYR A 277 -5.91 0.77 -16.97
C TYR A 277 -5.19 2.11 -17.21
N ASN A 278 -4.20 2.44 -16.39
CA ASN A 278 -3.47 3.70 -16.56
C ASN A 278 -2.57 3.66 -17.78
N PHE A 279 -1.96 2.52 -18.11
CA PHE A 279 -1.16 2.37 -19.31
C PHE A 279 -1.99 2.62 -20.57
N ILE A 280 -3.14 1.98 -20.71
CA ILE A 280 -4.03 2.21 -21.87
C ILE A 280 -4.52 3.66 -21.92
N ASN A 281 -4.89 4.25 -20.78
CA ASN A 281 -5.28 5.66 -20.73
C ASN A 281 -4.16 6.61 -21.16
N ILE A 282 -2.92 6.36 -20.72
CA ILE A 282 -1.77 7.16 -21.14
C ILE A 282 -1.61 7.07 -22.65
N CYS A 283 -1.68 5.87 -23.24
CA CYS A 283 -1.60 5.68 -24.68
C CYS A 283 -2.70 6.45 -25.43
N LEU A 284 -3.96 6.39 -24.96
CA LEU A 284 -5.06 7.13 -25.57
C LEU A 284 -4.90 8.65 -25.42
N MET A 285 -4.45 9.13 -24.27
CA MET A 285 -4.19 10.57 -24.05
C MET A 285 -3.05 11.08 -24.93
N LEU A 286 -1.98 10.29 -25.13
CA LEU A 286 -0.88 10.62 -26.02
C LEU A 286 -1.34 10.61 -27.49
N TYR A 287 -2.20 9.66 -27.88
CA TYR A 287 -2.79 9.66 -29.21
C TYR A 287 -3.68 10.90 -29.46
N GLN A 288 -4.54 11.25 -28.49
CA GLN A 288 -5.35 12.47 -28.55
C GLN A 288 -4.49 13.73 -28.60
N TYR A 289 -3.37 13.76 -27.88
CA TYR A 289 -2.39 14.85 -27.95
C TYR A 289 -1.86 15.01 -29.38
N ILE A 290 -1.42 13.92 -30.02
CA ILE A 290 -0.90 13.96 -31.40
C ILE A 290 -1.97 14.50 -32.36
N LEU A 291 -3.21 14.02 -32.26
CA LEU A 291 -4.30 14.47 -33.12
C LEU A 291 -4.65 15.96 -32.91
N ARG A 292 -4.71 16.43 -31.66
CA ARG A 292 -5.01 17.84 -31.36
C ARG A 292 -3.87 18.77 -31.73
N TYR A 293 -2.64 18.32 -31.55
CA TYR A 293 -1.45 19.04 -31.98
C TYR A 293 -1.41 19.22 -33.50
N LEU A 294 -1.79 18.19 -34.27
CA LEU A 294 -1.91 18.27 -35.72
C LEU A 294 -3.04 19.22 -36.19
N ASN A 295 -4.02 19.49 -35.34
CA ASN A 295 -5.15 20.37 -35.63
C ASN A 295 -4.96 21.80 -35.05
N ASP A 296 -3.75 22.16 -34.61
CA ASP A 296 -3.42 23.46 -33.98
C ASP A 296 -4.32 23.84 -32.79
N ASP A 297 -4.74 22.86 -31.99
CA ASP A 297 -5.59 23.07 -30.81
C ASP A 297 -4.75 23.28 -29.54
N GLU A 298 -4.86 24.45 -28.90
CA GLU A 298 -4.16 24.80 -27.64
C GLU A 298 -4.47 23.82 -26.50
N VAL A 299 -5.58 23.08 -26.58
CA VAL A 299 -5.99 22.08 -25.57
C VAL A 299 -5.13 20.81 -25.61
N ALA A 300 -4.24 20.66 -26.60
CA ALA A 300 -3.32 19.51 -26.69
C ALA A 300 -2.44 19.38 -25.42
N LEU A 301 -1.88 20.49 -24.92
CA LEU A 301 -0.98 20.47 -23.75
C LEU A 301 -1.64 19.87 -22.50
N VAL A 302 -2.95 20.02 -22.34
CA VAL A 302 -3.70 19.45 -21.21
C VAL A 302 -3.62 17.92 -21.23
N SER A 303 -3.81 17.29 -22.39
CA SER A 303 -3.72 15.82 -22.51
C SER A 303 -2.31 15.31 -22.17
N LEU A 304 -1.27 16.06 -22.54
CA LEU A 304 0.12 15.72 -22.22
C LEU A 304 0.41 15.84 -20.71
N VAL A 305 -0.03 16.93 -20.07
CA VAL A 305 0.10 17.10 -18.61
C VAL A 305 -0.64 16.01 -17.85
N MET A 306 -1.82 15.61 -18.32
CA MET A 306 -2.59 14.56 -17.65
C MET A 306 -1.99 13.17 -17.83
N ALA A 307 -1.44 12.88 -19.01
CA ALA A 307 -0.67 11.67 -19.24
C ALA A 307 0.56 11.60 -18.32
N SER A 308 1.28 12.71 -18.12
CA SER A 308 2.44 12.75 -17.23
C SER A 308 2.05 12.58 -15.75
N VAL A 309 0.93 13.16 -15.31
CA VAL A 309 0.36 12.93 -13.96
C VAL A 309 0.05 11.45 -13.74
N LYS A 310 -0.62 10.79 -14.69
CA LYS A 310 -0.92 9.35 -14.61
C LYS A 310 0.34 8.50 -14.58
N MET A 311 1.34 8.87 -15.39
CA MET A 311 2.64 8.19 -15.41
C MET A 311 3.37 8.35 -14.08
N ALA A 312 3.42 9.56 -13.51
CA ALA A 312 3.99 9.81 -12.19
C ALA A 312 3.28 8.98 -11.11
N ASN A 313 1.96 8.85 -11.20
CA ASN A 313 1.15 8.07 -10.27
C ASN A 313 1.51 6.56 -10.28
N LEU A 314 1.78 6.01 -11.48
CA LEU A 314 2.30 4.65 -11.67
C LEU A 314 3.74 4.50 -11.17
N VAL A 315 4.62 5.44 -11.52
CA VAL A 315 6.02 5.42 -11.12
C VAL A 315 6.14 5.44 -9.59
N LEU A 316 5.35 6.24 -8.89
CA LEU A 316 5.35 6.25 -7.41
C LEU A 316 4.96 4.89 -6.81
N LEU A 317 3.99 4.20 -7.40
CA LEU A 317 3.60 2.85 -6.95
C LEU A 317 4.74 1.85 -7.17
N ILE A 318 5.37 1.88 -8.36
CA ILE A 318 6.50 1.01 -8.72
C ILE A 318 7.69 1.29 -7.79
N MET A 319 8.03 2.56 -7.57
CA MET A 319 9.11 2.97 -6.68
C MET A 319 8.87 2.51 -5.24
N CYS A 320 7.64 2.59 -4.72
CA CYS A 320 7.34 2.09 -3.38
C CYS A 320 7.41 0.56 -3.28
N ALA A 321 6.99 -0.15 -4.33
CA ALA A 321 7.15 -1.59 -4.39
C ALA A 321 8.64 -2.00 -4.46
N ASP A 322 9.44 -1.36 -5.31
CA ASP A 322 10.88 -1.56 -5.42
C ASP A 322 11.59 -1.22 -4.10
N TYR A 323 11.23 -0.10 -3.46
CA TYR A 323 11.71 0.27 -2.14
C TYR A 323 11.44 -0.84 -1.11
N THR A 324 10.21 -1.36 -1.06
CA THR A 324 9.85 -2.47 -0.16
C THR A 324 10.70 -3.71 -0.42
N VAL A 325 10.94 -4.05 -1.69
CA VAL A 325 11.76 -5.21 -2.07
C VAL A 325 13.22 -5.01 -1.67
N ARG A 326 13.80 -3.85 -1.98
CA ARG A 326 15.19 -3.54 -1.62
C ARG A 326 15.42 -3.60 -0.12
N GLU A 327 14.54 -2.96 0.65
CA GLU A 327 14.62 -2.98 2.11
C GLU A 327 14.40 -4.40 2.64
N SER A 328 13.48 -5.18 2.06
CA SER A 328 13.25 -6.58 2.45
C SER A 328 14.48 -7.49 2.27
N GLN A 329 15.44 -7.11 1.44
CA GLN A 329 16.67 -7.87 1.19
C GLN A 329 17.87 -7.39 2.00
N MET A 330 17.75 -6.31 2.78
CA MET A 330 18.85 -5.74 3.57
C MET A 330 19.55 -6.76 4.49
N PRO A 331 18.85 -7.65 5.23
CA PRO A 331 19.51 -8.62 6.10
C PRO A 331 20.49 -9.55 5.39
N LYS A 332 20.24 -9.88 4.12
CA LYS A 332 21.15 -10.71 3.32
C LYS A 332 22.48 -10.02 2.98
N ARG A 333 22.52 -8.70 3.14
CA ARG A 333 23.72 -7.88 2.90
C ARG A 333 24.46 -7.54 4.18
N LEU A 334 23.90 -7.86 5.35
CA LEU A 334 24.54 -7.65 6.63
C LEU A 334 25.47 -8.83 6.94
N PRO A 335 26.64 -8.61 7.56
CA PRO A 335 27.62 -9.66 7.88
C PRO A 335 27.20 -10.51 9.09
N LEU A 336 25.93 -10.94 9.14
CA LEU A 336 25.34 -11.64 10.29
C LEU A 336 25.95 -13.04 10.47
N ASP A 337 26.18 -13.75 9.36
CA ASP A 337 26.73 -15.12 9.40
C ASP A 337 28.17 -15.17 9.96
N ILE A 338 28.97 -14.12 9.72
CA ILE A 338 30.34 -14.03 10.21
C ILE A 338 30.33 -13.79 11.72
N VAL A 339 29.46 -12.90 12.20
CA VAL A 339 29.37 -12.56 13.63
C VAL A 339 28.82 -13.73 14.46
N CYS A 340 27.76 -14.39 14.00
CA CYS A 340 27.15 -15.49 14.75
C CYS A 340 28.05 -16.75 14.78
N SER A 341 28.70 -17.10 13.67
CA SER A 341 29.60 -18.28 13.62
C SER A 341 30.87 -18.10 14.45
N ASP A 342 31.41 -16.88 14.52
CA ASP A 342 32.54 -16.56 15.40
C ASP A 342 32.14 -16.60 16.88
N MET A 343 30.91 -16.23 17.22
CA MET A 343 30.39 -16.30 18.60
C MET A 343 30.26 -17.74 19.08
N ASP A 344 29.64 -18.63 18.30
CA ASP A 344 29.47 -20.04 18.66
C ASP A 344 30.83 -20.74 18.86
N GLN A 345 31.79 -20.51 17.95
CA GLN A 345 33.14 -21.08 18.09
C GLN A 345 33.90 -20.56 19.32
N ARG A 346 33.66 -19.29 19.71
CA ARG A 346 34.26 -18.70 20.92
C ARG A 346 33.58 -19.23 22.19
N TRP A 347 32.27 -19.50 22.15
CA TRP A 347 31.54 -20.13 23.26
C TRP A 347 32.10 -21.52 23.56
N ASP A 348 32.20 -22.38 22.55
CA ASP A 348 32.70 -23.75 22.70
C ASP A 348 34.13 -23.79 23.25
N LYS A 349 34.99 -22.87 22.80
CA LYS A 349 36.36 -22.72 23.33
C LYS A 349 36.40 -22.22 24.77
N SER A 350 35.46 -21.38 25.18
CA SER A 350 35.44 -20.84 26.54
C SER A 350 34.92 -21.83 27.59
N VAL A 351 33.90 -22.62 27.23
CA VAL A 351 33.35 -23.67 28.10
C VAL A 351 34.35 -24.83 28.25
N SER A 352 35.14 -25.11 27.21
CA SER A 352 36.20 -26.12 27.30
C SER A 352 37.42 -25.69 28.13
N LEU A 353 37.62 -24.38 28.35
CA LEU A 353 38.72 -23.83 29.15
C LEU A 353 38.38 -23.61 30.64
N GLU A 354 37.09 -23.51 30.99
CA GLU A 354 36.63 -23.43 32.40
C GLU A 354 36.45 -24.82 33.06
N GLY A 355 36.71 -25.91 32.34
CA GLY A 355 36.60 -27.30 32.80
C GLY A 355 37.88 -27.93 33.38
N PHE A 356 38.90 -27.13 33.73
CA PHE A 356 40.14 -27.61 34.36
C PHE A 356 40.46 -26.88 35.67
#